data_AF-A0A843MDR5-F1
#
_entry.id   AF-A0A843MDR5-F1
#
_cell.length_a   1.000
_cell.length_b   1.000
_cell.length_c   1.000
_cell.angle_alpha   90.00
_cell.angle_beta   90.00
_cell.angle_gamma   90.00
#
_symmetry.space_group_name_H-M   'P 1'
#
loop_
_entity.id
_entity.type
_entity.pdbx_description
1 polymer ?
#
loop_
_entity_poly.entity_id
_entity_poly.type
_entity_poly.pdbx_seq_one_letter_code
_entity_poly.pdbx_strand_id
1 'polypeptide(L)'
;MNDQERAYFKGNFRVLVIYIDIMLFAAALAVILGIVAPATFGPKIPIIVISAAVAVLFLVLFIRKYRSTKAWLDVHGMTKAERLAKEKAEKEAERARIRAELEAELREEIEAERKAAEDKTPGADTGNKGQ
;
A
#
# COMPACT_ATOMS: atom_id res chain seq x y z
N MET A 1 5.26 6.23 2.88
CA MET A 1 5.34 5.40 4.10
C MET A 1 6.58 5.84 4.83
N ASN A 2 6.46 6.28 6.08
CA ASN A 2 7.61 6.77 6.82
C ASN A 2 8.48 5.56 7.23
N ASP A 3 9.81 5.66 7.16
CA ASP A 3 10.70 4.51 7.39
C ASP A 3 10.55 3.90 8.79
N GLN A 4 10.16 4.71 9.77
CA GLN A 4 9.87 4.26 11.14
C GLN A 4 8.68 3.30 11.22
N GLU A 5 7.60 3.55 10.49
CA GLU A 5 6.39 2.72 10.52
C GLU A 5 6.67 1.34 9.91
N ARG A 6 7.50 1.31 8.87
CA ARG A 6 7.92 0.09 8.19
C ARG A 6 8.84 -0.76 9.07
N ALA A 7 9.73 -0.13 9.84
CA ALA A 7 10.57 -0.80 10.82
C ALA A 7 9.74 -1.44 11.95
N TYR A 8 8.72 -0.73 12.45
CA TYR A 8 7.84 -1.23 13.51
C TYR A 8 7.04 -2.46 13.06
N PHE A 9 6.51 -2.44 11.84
CA PHE A 9 5.85 -3.60 11.25
C PHE A 9 6.78 -4.80 11.07
N LYS A 10 7.99 -4.57 10.55
CA LYS A 10 8.99 -5.62 10.34
C LYS A 10 9.42 -6.27 11.67
N GLY A 11 9.50 -5.47 12.74
CA GLY A 11 9.74 -5.95 14.10
C GLY A 11 8.61 -6.83 14.62
N ASN A 12 7.36 -6.35 14.54
CA ASN A 12 6.20 -7.13 15.00
C ASN A 12 5.98 -8.41 14.20
N PHE A 13 6.20 -8.38 12.88
CA PHE A 13 6.13 -9.57 12.03
C PHE A 13 7.22 -10.59 12.38
N ARG A 14 8.46 -10.14 12.64
CA ARG A 14 9.55 -11.02 13.06
C ARG A 14 9.25 -11.73 14.37
N VAL A 15 8.71 -11.01 15.36
CA VAL A 15 8.26 -11.60 16.63
C VAL A 15 7.16 -12.64 16.40
N LEU A 16 6.26 -12.36 15.45
CA LEU A 16 5.18 -13.28 15.12
C LEU A 16 5.68 -14.59 14.48
N VAL A 17 6.67 -14.50 13.59
CA VAL A 17 7.34 -15.66 12.99
C VAL A 17 8.08 -16.48 14.05
N ILE A 18 8.77 -15.84 15.00
CA ILE A 18 9.44 -16.51 16.12
C ILE A 18 8.45 -17.35 16.94
N TYR A 19 7.24 -16.82 17.20
CA TYR A 19 6.22 -17.58 17.92
C TYR A 19 5.76 -18.84 17.16
N ILE A 20 5.63 -18.75 15.83
CA ILE A 20 5.30 -19.92 14.99
C ILE A 20 6.42 -20.96 15.07
N ASP A 21 7.68 -20.55 14.93
CA ASP A 21 8.81 -21.48 14.96
C ASP A 21 8.89 -22.21 16.30
N ILE A 22 8.72 -21.51 17.42
CA ILE A 22 8.68 -22.12 18.76
C ILE A 22 7.56 -23.17 18.85
N MET A 23 6.36 -22.85 18.33
CA MET A 23 5.25 -23.82 18.30
C MET A 23 5.57 -25.04 17.44
N LEU A 24 6.20 -24.84 16.29
CA LEU A 24 6.61 -25.90 15.37
C LEU A 24 7.66 -26.81 16.00
N PHE A 25 8.67 -26.25 16.66
CA PHE A 25 9.67 -27.00 17.40
C PHE A 25 9.06 -27.77 18.57
N ALA A 26 8.16 -27.15 19.35
CA ALA A 26 7.49 -27.81 20.45
C ALA A 26 6.64 -29.00 19.97
N ALA A 27 5.89 -28.83 18.87
CA ALA A 27 5.10 -29.89 18.27
C ALA A 27 5.98 -31.02 17.70
N ALA A 28 7.06 -30.68 16.98
CA ALA A 28 8.01 -31.65 16.45
C ALA A 28 8.67 -32.46 17.58
N LEU A 29 9.10 -31.80 18.66
CA LEU A 29 9.67 -32.45 19.83
C LEU A 29 8.68 -33.42 20.48
N ALA A 30 7.41 -33.03 20.59
CA ALA A 30 6.34 -33.90 21.10
C ALA A 30 6.17 -35.17 20.27
N VAL A 31 6.17 -35.05 18.94
CA VAL A 31 6.03 -36.17 18.01
C VAL A 31 7.26 -37.08 18.07
N ILE A 32 8.46 -36.52 18.04
CA ILE A 32 9.71 -37.28 18.13
C ILE A 32 9.76 -38.05 19.45
N LEU A 33 9.47 -37.40 20.58
CA LEU A 33 9.43 -38.06 21.88
C LEU A 33 8.31 -39.11 21.96
N GLY A 34 7.17 -38.88 21.31
CA GLY A 34 6.08 -39.85 21.20
C GLY A 34 6.52 -41.15 20.53
N ILE A 35 7.24 -41.04 19.41
CA ILE A 35 7.63 -42.17 18.55
C ILE A 35 8.92 -42.85 19.05
N VAL A 36 9.94 -42.08 19.40
CA VAL A 36 11.32 -42.59 19.58
C VAL A 36 11.59 -43.05 21.01
N ALA A 37 11.02 -42.41 22.04
CA ALA A 37 11.34 -42.81 23.41
C ALA A 37 10.69 -44.17 23.75
N PRO A 38 11.37 -45.09 24.44
CA PRO A 38 10.79 -46.38 24.81
C PRO A 38 9.67 -46.21 25.84
N ALA A 39 8.67 -47.11 25.85
CA ALA A 39 7.49 -47.01 26.72
C ALA A 39 7.82 -46.97 28.23
N THR A 40 9.02 -47.45 28.61
CA THR A 40 9.55 -47.40 29.97
C THR A 40 10.02 -46.02 30.41
N PHE A 41 10.11 -45.03 29.52
CA PHE A 41 10.33 -43.63 29.90
C PHE A 41 9.07 -43.10 30.61
N GLY A 42 9.06 -43.22 31.94
CA GLY A 42 8.04 -42.64 32.82
C GLY A 42 7.65 -41.18 32.54
N PRO A 43 8.58 -40.28 32.10
CA PRO A 43 8.21 -38.90 31.82
C PRO A 43 7.68 -38.63 30.39
N LYS A 44 7.47 -39.63 29.51
CA LYS A 44 6.94 -39.38 28.14
C LYS A 44 5.62 -38.62 28.13
N ILE A 45 4.65 -39.09 28.91
CA ILE A 45 3.29 -38.53 28.96
C ILE A 45 3.30 -37.08 29.47
N PRO A 46 3.93 -36.75 30.62
CA PRO A 46 3.94 -35.36 31.10
C PRO A 46 4.67 -34.41 30.13
N ILE A 47 5.74 -34.85 29.46
CA ILE A 47 6.44 -33.98 28.48
C ILE A 47 5.55 -33.66 27.27
N ILE A 48 4.82 -34.65 26.75
CA ILE A 48 3.88 -34.43 25.64
C ILE A 48 2.79 -33.44 26.07
N VAL A 49 2.20 -33.63 27.26
CA VAL A 49 1.16 -32.74 27.79
C VAL A 49 1.68 -31.31 27.99
N ILE A 50 2.88 -31.15 28.55
CA ILE A 50 3.50 -29.82 28.72
C ILE A 50 3.76 -29.17 27.36
N SER A 51 4.30 -29.91 26.39
CA SER A 51 4.56 -29.35 25.05
C SER A 51 3.27 -28.90 24.36
N ALA A 52 2.18 -29.66 24.51
CA ALA A 52 0.87 -29.31 23.97
C ALA A 52 0.30 -28.05 24.67
N ALA A 53 0.43 -27.97 25.99
CA ALA A 53 0.00 -26.80 26.76
C ALA A 53 0.79 -25.54 26.36
N VAL A 54 2.11 -25.66 26.18
CA VAL A 54 2.97 -24.57 25.69
C VAL A 54 2.55 -24.15 24.28
N ALA A 55 2.36 -25.10 23.36
CA ALA A 55 1.91 -24.78 22.00
C ALA A 55 0.56 -24.03 21.99
N VAL A 56 -0.42 -24.47 22.78
CA VAL A 56 -1.71 -23.78 22.90
C VAL A 56 -1.57 -22.37 23.49
N LEU A 57 -0.72 -22.20 24.51
CA LEU A 57 -0.45 -20.88 25.10
C LEU A 57 0.13 -19.92 24.06
N PHE A 58 1.13 -20.36 23.30
CA PHE A 58 1.73 -19.58 22.23
C PHE A 58 0.75 -19.31 21.09
N LEU A 59 -0.16 -20.23 20.77
CA LEU A 59 -1.23 -20.01 19.78
C LEU A 59 -2.14 -18.85 20.20
N VAL A 60 -2.55 -18.80 21.47
CA VAL A 60 -3.41 -17.73 21.99
C VAL A 60 -2.69 -16.38 21.91
N LEU A 61 -1.41 -16.33 22.32
CA LEU A 61 -0.60 -15.12 22.20
C LEU A 61 -0.40 -14.70 20.74
N PHE A 62 -0.18 -15.67 19.85
CA PHE A 62 -0.06 -15.47 18.42
C PHE A 62 -1.34 -14.87 17.84
N ILE A 63 -2.52 -15.44 18.13
CA ILE A 63 -3.81 -14.93 17.63
C ILE A 63 -4.03 -13.47 18.06
N ARG A 64 -3.74 -13.16 19.32
CA ARG A 64 -3.90 -11.80 19.87
C ARG A 64 -2.97 -10.79 19.18
N LYS A 65 -1.70 -11.17 18.95
CA LYS A 65 -0.70 -10.32 18.26
C LYS A 65 -0.92 -10.27 16.74
N TYR A 66 -1.44 -11.34 16.15
CA TYR A 66 -1.82 -11.41 14.74
C TYR A 66 -2.97 -10.46 14.44
N ARG A 67 -4.00 -10.42 15.30
CA ARG A 67 -5.12 -9.48 15.15
C ARG A 67 -4.68 -8.02 15.19
N SER A 68 -3.75 -7.64 16.08
CA SER A 68 -3.22 -6.27 16.10
C SER A 68 -2.41 -5.95 14.84
N THR A 69 -1.63 -6.92 14.35
CA THR A 69 -0.82 -6.76 13.14
C THR A 69 -1.69 -6.69 11.89
N LYS A 70 -2.79 -7.46 11.85
CA LYS A 70 -3.78 -7.44 10.77
C LYS A 70 -4.58 -6.12 10.77
N ALA A 71 -5.05 -5.65 11.93
CA ALA A 71 -5.71 -4.36 12.02
C ALA A 71 -4.79 -3.21 11.60
N TRP A 72 -3.50 -3.29 11.94
CA TRP A 72 -2.50 -2.35 11.45
C TRP A 72 -2.32 -2.43 9.92
N LEU A 73 -2.32 -3.65 9.37
CA LEU A 73 -2.25 -3.92 7.93
C LEU A 73 -3.50 -3.43 7.18
N ASP A 74 -4.69 -3.51 7.75
CA ASP A 74 -5.91 -2.98 7.12
C ASP A 74 -5.90 -1.44 7.11
N VAL A 75 -5.34 -0.81 8.15
CA VAL A 75 -5.27 0.66 8.24
C VAL A 75 -4.12 1.26 7.39
N HIS A 76 -2.97 0.58 7.31
CA HIS A 76 -1.76 1.11 6.65
C HIS A 76 -1.37 0.38 5.36
N GLY A 77 -2.02 -0.75 5.08
CA GLY A 77 -1.86 -1.51 3.85
C GLY A 77 -2.74 -0.93 2.77
N MET A 78 -2.51 0.32 2.37
CA MET A 78 -2.98 0.78 1.06
C MET A 78 -2.55 -0.27 0.05
N THR A 79 -3.53 -0.96 -0.52
CA THR A 79 -3.27 -2.07 -1.43
C THR A 79 -2.52 -1.52 -2.63
N LYS A 80 -1.69 -2.35 -3.29
CA LYS A 80 -0.97 -1.91 -4.50
C LYS A 80 -1.93 -1.32 -5.54
N ALA A 81 -3.16 -1.85 -5.60
CA ALA A 81 -4.24 -1.35 -6.44
C ALA A 81 -4.66 0.08 -6.09
N GLU A 82 -4.87 0.40 -4.80
CA GLU A 82 -5.26 1.75 -4.38
C GLU A 82 -4.15 2.78 -4.57
N ARG A 83 -2.88 2.39 -4.38
CA ARG A 83 -1.74 3.28 -4.69
C ARG A 83 -1.66 3.60 -6.17
N LEU A 84 -1.82 2.58 -7.02
CA LEU A 84 -1.86 2.76 -8.47
C LEU A 84 -3.09 3.58 -8.91
N ALA A 85 -4.23 3.42 -8.24
CA ALA A 85 -5.42 4.21 -8.51
C ALA A 85 -5.22 5.69 -8.13
N LYS A 86 -4.62 5.97 -6.96
CA LYS A 86 -4.25 7.34 -6.56
C LYS A 86 -3.25 7.96 -7.53
N GLU A 87 -2.18 7.23 -7.88
CA GLU A 87 -1.15 7.74 -8.79
C GLU A 87 -1.75 8.01 -10.19
N LYS A 88 -2.66 7.17 -10.67
CA LYS A 88 -3.38 7.42 -11.92
C LYS A 88 -4.28 8.65 -11.83
N ALA A 89 -5.05 8.78 -10.74
CA ALA A 89 -5.93 9.92 -10.54
C ALA A 89 -5.15 11.25 -10.43
N GLU A 90 -4.00 11.25 -9.75
CA GLU A 90 -3.11 12.41 -9.68
C GLU A 90 -2.55 12.79 -11.05
N LYS A 91 -2.04 11.81 -11.82
CA LYS A 91 -1.56 12.06 -13.20
C LYS A 91 -2.67 12.53 -14.13
N GLU A 92 -3.88 12.03 -13.98
CA GLU A 92 -5.03 12.45 -14.78
C GLU A 92 -5.43 13.89 -14.44
N ALA A 93 -5.45 14.25 -13.15
CA ALA A 93 -5.71 15.60 -12.70
C ALA A 93 -4.62 16.59 -13.16
N GLU A 94 -3.36 16.18 -13.12
CA GLU A 94 -2.23 16.97 -13.62
C GLU A 94 -2.34 17.21 -15.14
N ARG A 95 -2.63 16.15 -15.91
CA ARG A 95 -2.86 16.27 -17.36
C ARG A 95 -4.04 17.18 -17.68
N ALA A 96 -5.12 17.11 -16.90
CA ALA A 96 -6.27 17.98 -17.07
C ALA A 96 -5.92 19.45 -16.81
N ARG A 97 -5.09 19.74 -15.80
CA ARG A 97 -4.59 21.09 -15.53
C ARG A 97 -3.71 21.62 -16.66
N ILE A 98 -2.71 20.84 -17.08
CA ILE A 98 -1.82 21.23 -18.19
C ILE A 98 -2.63 21.52 -19.46
N ARG A 99 -3.64 20.68 -19.74
CA ARG A 99 -4.51 20.90 -20.89
C ARG A 99 -5.32 22.19 -20.79
N ALA A 100 -5.89 22.47 -19.62
CA ALA A 100 -6.66 23.70 -19.41
C ALA A 100 -5.78 24.96 -19.54
N GLU A 101 -4.54 24.89 -19.04
CA GLU A 101 -3.55 25.97 -19.15
C GLU A 101 -3.15 26.20 -20.61
N LEU A 102 -2.83 25.13 -21.35
CA LEU A 102 -2.50 25.22 -22.78
C LEU A 102 -3.67 25.76 -23.62
N GLU A 103 -4.90 25.34 -23.32
CA GLU A 103 -6.10 25.85 -23.99
C GLU A 103 -6.36 27.34 -23.68
N ALA A 104 -5.96 27.83 -22.50
CA ALA A 104 -6.03 29.24 -22.16
C ALA A 104 -4.96 30.06 -22.88
N GLU A 105 -3.71 29.60 -22.89
CA GLU A 105 -2.60 30.24 -23.62
C GLU A 105 -2.91 30.35 -25.12
N LEU A 106 -3.41 29.27 -25.74
CA LEU A 106 -3.78 29.27 -27.15
C LEU A 106 -4.90 30.28 -27.46
N ARG A 107 -5.87 30.45 -26.54
CA ARG A 107 -6.93 31.46 -26.71
C ARG A 107 -6.36 32.87 -26.64
N GLU A 108 -5.48 33.14 -25.70
CA GLU A 108 -4.80 34.44 -25.58
C GLU A 108 -3.98 34.75 -26.85
N GLU A 109 -3.26 33.75 -27.39
CA GLU A 109 -2.49 33.89 -28.61
C GLU A 109 -3.39 34.16 -29.82
N ILE A 110 -4.49 33.40 -29.99
CA ILE A 110 -5.47 33.63 -31.06
C ILE A 110 -6.11 35.02 -30.95
N GLU A 111 -6.45 35.47 -29.73
CA GLU A 111 -6.99 36.81 -29.52
C GLU A 111 -5.97 37.91 -29.82
N ALA A 112 -4.70 37.71 -29.46
CA ALA A 112 -3.62 38.63 -29.79
C ALA A 112 -3.37 38.69 -31.30
N GLU A 113 -3.36 37.55 -32.00
CA GLU A 113 -3.27 37.49 -33.46
C GLU A 113 -4.46 38.17 -34.14
N ARG A 114 -5.68 37.94 -33.65
CA ARG A 114 -6.90 38.58 -34.16
C ARG A 114 -6.84 40.10 -34.02
N LYS A 115 -6.43 40.61 -32.85
CA LYS A 115 -6.25 42.05 -32.61
C LYS A 115 -5.15 42.64 -33.50
N ALA A 116 -4.03 41.95 -33.66
CA ALA A 116 -2.94 42.37 -34.53
C ALA A 116 -3.33 42.35 -36.02
N ALA A 117 -4.22 41.44 -36.44
CA ALA A 117 -4.77 41.41 -37.79
C ALA A 117 -5.77 42.55 -38.03
N GLU A 118 -6.64 42.85 -37.05
CA GLU A 118 -7.57 43.99 -37.14
C GLU A 118 -6.83 45.33 -37.26
N ASP A 119 -5.74 45.54 -36.50
CA ASP A 119 -4.91 46.75 -36.53
C ASP A 119 -4.09 46.91 -37.83
N LYS A 120 -3.77 45.80 -38.52
CA LYS A 120 -3.06 45.80 -39.82
C LYS A 120 -3.96 45.97 -41.03
N THR A 121 -5.26 46.18 -40.86
CA THR A 121 -6.17 46.58 -41.94
C THR A 121 -6.34 48.10 -41.89
N PRO A 122 -5.45 48.91 -42.53
CA PRO A 122 -5.75 50.31 -42.75
C PRO A 122 -6.96 50.35 -43.67
N GLY A 123 -7.95 51.16 -43.29
CA GLY A 123 -9.22 51.31 -44.00
C GLY A 123 -9.01 51.30 -45.52
N ALA A 124 -9.64 50.32 -46.17
CA ALA A 124 -9.93 50.42 -47.58
C ALA A 124 -10.88 51.62 -47.74
N ASP A 125 -10.27 52.78 -47.98
CA ASP A 125 -10.87 53.91 -48.66
C ASP A 125 -11.44 53.41 -49.99
N THR A 126 -12.74 53.14 -50.01
CA THR A 126 -13.51 53.19 -51.25
C THR A 126 -14.46 54.36 -51.14
N GLY A 127 -13.91 55.56 -51.41
CA GLY A 127 -14.68 56.71 -51.79
C GLY A 127 -15.71 56.35 -52.88
N ASN A 128 -16.99 56.37 -52.50
CA ASN A 128 -18.08 56.37 -53.46
C ASN A 128 -18.35 57.82 -53.89
N LYS A 129 -17.65 58.26 -54.95
CA LYS A 129 -18.13 59.32 -55.83
C LYS A 129 -18.97 58.66 -56.92
N GLY A 130 -20.29 58.82 -56.88
CA GLY A 130 -21.13 58.31 -57.95
C GLY A 130 -22.63 58.49 -57.73
N GLN A 131 -23.12 59.63 -58.21
CA GLN A 131 -24.50 59.98 -58.60
C GLN A 131 -25.48 60.40 -57.49
#